data_AF-A0A959RMY3-F1
#
_entry.id   AF-A0A959RMY3-F1
#
_cell.length_a   1.000
_cell.length_b   1.000
_cell.length_c   1.000
_cell.angle_alpha   90.00
_cell.angle_beta   90.00
_cell.angle_gamma   90.00
#
_symmetry.space_group_name_H-M   'P 1'
#
loop_
_entity.id
_entity.type
_entity.pdbx_description
1 polymer ?
#
loop_
_entity_poly.entity_id
_entity_poly.type
_entity_poly.pdbx_seq_one_letter_code
_entity_poly.pdbx_strand_id
1 'polypeptide(L)'
;MKKVLYLFMFSGICAGLMSLESCQSSKKLTAPKILKFNFENGKVYEYEINQSMNQEIMGMQTKINASTFFSLEVVENDDSLKTMRVTYSRIKMKMDVSSMHLDLDTDNPKQNADKNDDDSSPTDKLSKIMSSIKGKQFMIKVNHEGKILALTGFDKISKSISDSMKLKGEEAQQMTEEFNQQFNGESTRFQLENVLNIYPNKVVKVGDSWERNFTSTGLIQGMYHLKYTVKKFDGDNVSISQVGIFNHNEDELGINGKITGDLVISMKSGLVISEDKDLTITMETGGQTFDIKGKVTINGKEL
;
A
#
# COMPACT_ATOMS: atom_id res chain seq x y z
N MET A 1 0.65 -6.75 -74.45
CA MET A 1 0.94 -5.91 -75.63
C MET A 1 1.50 -4.56 -75.15
N LYS A 2 2.26 -3.92 -76.05
CA LYS A 2 3.31 -2.91 -75.87
C LYS A 2 3.00 -1.67 -75.00
N LYS A 3 4.07 -1.23 -74.31
CA LYS A 3 4.36 0.12 -73.78
C LYS A 3 4.02 1.22 -74.78
N VAL A 4 3.61 2.41 -74.32
CA VAL A 4 4.16 3.73 -74.75
C VAL A 4 3.96 4.77 -73.63
N LEU A 5 5.05 5.50 -73.39
CA LEU A 5 5.28 6.65 -72.52
C LEU A 5 5.01 7.94 -73.33
N TYR A 6 4.32 8.95 -72.78
CA TYR A 6 4.53 10.34 -73.20
C TYR A 6 4.36 11.32 -72.03
N LEU A 7 5.40 12.13 -71.90
CA LEU A 7 5.62 13.26 -71.00
C LEU A 7 5.09 14.51 -71.69
N PHE A 8 4.30 15.36 -71.02
CA PHE A 8 4.32 16.81 -71.28
C PHE A 8 3.97 17.60 -70.03
N MET A 9 4.89 18.51 -69.73
CA MET A 9 4.88 19.55 -68.72
C MET A 9 4.00 20.71 -69.24
N PHE A 10 3.07 21.24 -68.44
CA PHE A 10 2.69 22.65 -68.55
C PHE A 10 2.19 23.21 -67.23
N SER A 11 2.64 24.44 -66.97
CA SER A 11 2.54 25.16 -65.73
C SER A 11 1.19 25.85 -65.55
N GLY A 12 0.79 25.97 -64.28
CA GLY A 12 0.38 27.25 -63.73
C GLY A 12 -1.09 27.65 -63.86
N ILE A 13 -1.57 28.17 -62.74
CA ILE A 13 -2.79 28.96 -62.54
C ILE A 13 -4.03 28.11 -62.21
N CYS A 14 -4.17 27.78 -60.93
CA CYS A 14 -5.49 27.60 -60.33
C CYS A 14 -5.60 28.49 -59.09
N ALA A 15 -6.67 29.27 -59.12
CA ALA A 15 -7.04 30.33 -58.19
C ALA A 15 -7.31 29.83 -56.76
N GLY A 16 -7.23 30.78 -55.83
CA GLY A 16 -7.37 30.58 -54.40
C GLY A 16 -8.63 29.81 -54.00
N LEU A 17 -8.41 28.72 -53.27
CA LEU A 17 -9.39 28.05 -52.44
C LEU A 17 -9.17 28.50 -51.00
N MET A 18 -10.17 29.17 -50.46
CA MET A 18 -10.29 29.49 -49.03
C MET A 18 -10.28 28.18 -48.22
N SER A 19 -9.21 27.91 -47.49
CA SER A 19 -9.19 26.88 -46.47
C SER A 19 -9.79 27.44 -45.18
N LEU A 20 -11.02 27.03 -44.89
CA LEU A 20 -11.58 27.09 -43.54
C LEU A 20 -10.75 26.12 -42.68
N GLU A 21 -9.90 26.66 -41.81
CA GLU A 21 -9.26 25.89 -40.74
C GLU A 21 -10.33 25.50 -39.71
N SER A 22 -10.95 24.34 -39.94
CA SER A 22 -11.67 23.62 -38.91
C SER A 22 -10.65 23.07 -37.91
N CYS A 23 -10.50 23.77 -36.79
CA CYS A 23 -9.81 23.27 -35.60
C CYS A 23 -10.56 22.04 -35.04
N GLN A 24 -10.35 20.88 -35.65
CA GLN A 24 -10.58 19.62 -34.96
C GLN A 24 -9.45 19.44 -33.95
N SER A 25 -9.74 19.79 -32.70
CA SER A 25 -8.99 19.31 -31.53
C SER A 25 -8.94 17.79 -31.57
N SER A 26 -7.91 17.24 -32.21
CA SER A 26 -7.58 15.83 -32.13
C SER A 26 -7.24 15.52 -30.68
N LYS A 27 -8.19 14.89 -29.96
CA LYS A 27 -7.86 14.14 -28.74
C LYS A 27 -6.77 13.15 -29.16
N LYS A 28 -5.51 13.44 -28.84
CA LYS A 28 -4.40 12.48 -28.96
C LYS A 28 -4.90 11.20 -28.31
N LEU A 29 -5.11 10.15 -29.10
CA LEU A 29 -5.30 8.82 -28.55
C LEU A 29 -4.05 8.50 -27.75
N THR A 30 -4.17 8.47 -26.43
CA THR A 30 -3.12 7.98 -25.55
C THR A 30 -2.79 6.57 -26.02
N ALA A 31 -1.53 6.33 -26.39
CA ALA A 31 -1.09 5.00 -26.81
C ALA A 31 -1.49 3.97 -25.75
N PRO A 32 -1.86 2.74 -26.13
CA PRO A 32 -2.20 1.69 -25.17
C PRO A 32 -1.02 1.48 -24.21
N LYS A 33 -1.23 1.79 -22.92
CA LYS A 33 -0.21 1.63 -21.86
C LYS A 33 -0.55 0.41 -21.01
N ILE A 34 0.41 -0.49 -20.86
CA ILE A 34 0.31 -1.63 -19.94
C ILE A 34 0.40 -1.12 -18.50
N LEU A 35 -0.54 -1.53 -17.65
CA LEU A 35 -0.51 -1.24 -16.22
C LEU A 35 -0.01 -2.49 -15.49
N LYS A 36 1.23 -2.42 -14.99
CA LYS A 36 1.91 -3.52 -14.30
C LYS A 36 2.88 -2.99 -13.24
N PHE A 37 3.23 -3.85 -12.29
CA PHE A 37 4.36 -3.63 -11.41
C PHE A 37 5.67 -3.73 -12.20
N ASN A 38 6.48 -2.66 -12.17
CA ASN A 38 7.63 -2.51 -13.07
C ASN A 38 8.83 -1.75 -12.45
N PHE A 39 9.11 -1.97 -11.16
CA PHE A 39 10.26 -1.34 -10.52
C PHE A 39 11.57 -1.69 -11.24
N GLU A 40 12.42 -0.68 -11.43
CA GLU A 40 13.66 -0.81 -12.19
C GLU A 40 14.77 -1.44 -11.34
N ASN A 41 15.64 -2.24 -11.97
CA ASN A 41 16.72 -2.93 -11.26
C ASN A 41 17.69 -1.95 -10.60
N GLY A 42 18.08 -2.21 -9.35
CA GLY A 42 18.96 -1.35 -8.57
C GLY A 42 18.34 -0.03 -8.10
N LYS A 43 17.07 0.25 -8.43
CA LYS A 43 16.35 1.43 -7.90
C LYS A 43 15.75 1.15 -6.54
N VAL A 44 15.59 2.23 -5.78
CA VAL A 44 14.98 2.25 -4.46
C VAL A 44 13.70 3.07 -4.52
N TYR A 45 12.62 2.52 -3.97
CA TYR A 45 11.33 3.16 -3.87
C TYR A 45 10.96 3.29 -2.40
N GLU A 46 10.69 4.50 -1.94
CA GLU A 46 10.25 4.75 -0.56
C GLU A 46 8.73 4.92 -0.52
N TYR A 47 8.14 4.36 0.53
CA TYR A 47 6.73 4.46 0.85
C TYR A 47 6.56 5.04 2.25
N GLU A 48 5.62 5.98 2.36
CA GLU A 48 5.05 6.46 3.61
C GLU A 48 3.57 6.08 3.63
N ILE A 49 3.15 5.31 4.62
CA ILE A 49 1.75 4.98 4.86
C ILE A 49 1.32 5.70 6.13
N ASN A 50 0.34 6.59 6.02
CA ASN A 50 -0.31 7.22 7.16
C ASN A 50 -1.69 6.61 7.37
N GLN A 51 -2.03 6.36 8.62
CA GLN A 51 -3.33 5.82 9.03
C GLN A 51 -3.85 6.67 10.18
N SER A 52 -5.12 7.05 10.11
CA SER A 52 -5.85 7.71 11.18
C SER A 52 -7.14 6.97 11.44
N MET A 53 -7.46 6.71 12.69
CA MET A 53 -8.68 6.02 13.11
C MET A 53 -9.25 6.74 14.32
N ASN A 54 -10.54 7.01 14.30
CA ASN A 54 -11.29 7.45 15.47
C ASN A 54 -12.44 6.46 15.68
N GLN A 55 -12.55 5.95 16.90
CA GLN A 55 -13.64 5.04 17.28
C GLN A 55 -14.17 5.39 18.66
N GLU A 56 -15.45 5.11 18.87
CA GLU A 56 -16.10 5.17 20.17
C GLU A 56 -16.82 3.84 20.39
N ILE A 57 -16.35 3.06 21.36
CA ILE A 57 -16.91 1.76 21.69
C ILE A 57 -17.25 1.79 23.18
N MET A 58 -18.52 1.55 23.52
CA MET A 58 -19.02 1.58 24.91
C MET A 58 -18.65 2.86 25.69
N GLY A 59 -18.68 4.03 25.02
CA GLY A 59 -18.32 5.33 25.62
C GLY A 59 -16.81 5.57 25.77
N MET A 60 -15.96 4.63 25.37
CA MET A 60 -14.51 4.80 25.33
C MET A 60 -14.09 5.33 23.95
N GLN A 61 -13.65 6.58 23.92
CA GLN A 61 -13.05 7.16 22.72
C GLN A 61 -11.61 6.71 22.56
N THR A 62 -11.29 6.25 21.36
CA THR A 62 -9.93 5.87 20.94
C THR A 62 -9.58 6.60 19.67
N LYS A 63 -8.44 7.29 19.69
CA LYS A 63 -7.85 7.94 18.52
C LYS A 63 -6.47 7.36 18.25
N ILE A 64 -6.25 6.90 17.03
CA ILE A 64 -4.99 6.28 16.60
C ILE A 64 -4.50 7.02 15.36
N ASN A 65 -3.25 7.46 15.37
CA ASN A 65 -2.55 7.97 14.20
C ASN A 65 -1.22 7.22 14.08
N ALA A 66 -1.04 6.48 12.99
CA ALA A 66 0.18 5.73 12.74
C ALA A 66 0.79 6.13 11.40
N SER A 67 2.12 6.18 11.34
CA SER A 67 2.87 6.40 10.12
C SER A 67 3.97 5.34 10.01
N THR A 68 4.01 4.60 8.92
CA THR A 68 5.04 3.59 8.64
C THR A 68 5.80 3.98 7.39
N PHE A 69 7.13 3.98 7.50
CA PHE A 69 8.05 4.29 6.42
C PHE A 69 8.87 3.05 6.09
N PHE A 70 8.89 2.67 4.82
CA PHE A 70 9.72 1.56 4.35
C PHE A 70 10.25 1.83 2.94
N SER A 71 11.33 1.15 2.59
CA SER A 71 11.91 1.18 1.26
C SER A 71 11.91 -0.20 0.62
N LEU A 72 11.80 -0.21 -0.71
CA LEU A 72 11.88 -1.37 -1.58
C LEU A 72 13.03 -1.16 -2.55
N GLU A 73 14.06 -1.99 -2.45
CA GLU A 73 15.19 -2.00 -3.37
C GLU A 73 15.12 -3.23 -4.26
N VAL A 74 15.16 -3.05 -5.59
CA VAL A 74 15.21 -4.18 -6.53
C VAL A 74 16.63 -4.73 -6.59
N VAL A 75 16.83 -5.92 -6.04
CA VAL A 75 18.16 -6.56 -5.98
C VAL A 75 18.40 -7.55 -7.13
N GLU A 76 17.31 -8.07 -7.70
CA GLU A 76 17.35 -9.02 -8.80
C GLU A 76 16.07 -8.89 -9.64
N ASN A 77 16.19 -9.11 -10.94
CA ASN A 77 15.09 -9.06 -11.89
C ASN A 77 15.25 -10.20 -12.91
N ASP A 78 14.36 -11.19 -12.87
CA ASP A 78 14.36 -12.35 -13.78
C ASP A 78 13.34 -12.22 -14.93
N ASP A 79 13.12 -10.97 -15.37
CA ASP A 79 12.06 -10.52 -16.28
C ASP A 79 10.63 -10.73 -15.76
N SER A 80 10.31 -11.89 -15.19
CA SER A 80 8.97 -12.27 -14.71
C SER A 80 8.72 -11.97 -13.23
N LEU A 81 9.77 -12.03 -12.43
CA LEU A 81 9.80 -11.83 -10.99
C LEU A 81 10.90 -10.85 -10.63
N LYS A 82 10.65 -10.12 -9.55
CA LYS A 82 11.59 -9.21 -8.92
C LYS A 82 11.84 -9.67 -7.51
N THR A 83 13.12 -9.86 -7.18
CA THR A 83 13.53 -10.00 -5.79
C THR A 83 13.80 -8.61 -5.25
N MET A 84 13.12 -8.24 -4.16
CA MET A 84 13.26 -6.93 -3.54
C MET A 84 13.64 -7.06 -2.07
N ARG A 85 14.54 -6.18 -1.65
CA ARG A 85 14.87 -5.98 -0.23
C ARG A 85 13.93 -4.93 0.34
N VAL A 86 13.20 -5.31 1.39
CA VAL A 86 12.34 -4.41 2.16
C VAL A 86 13.12 -3.94 3.39
N THR A 87 13.11 -2.65 3.67
CA THR A 87 13.70 -2.08 4.90
C THR A 87 12.71 -1.15 5.58
N TYR A 88 12.41 -1.38 6.86
CA TYR A 88 11.65 -0.41 7.66
C TYR A 88 12.55 0.73 8.11
N SER A 89 12.26 1.97 7.72
CA SER A 89 13.10 3.13 8.04
C SER A 89 12.61 3.88 9.28
N ARG A 90 11.29 3.97 9.48
CA ARG A 90 10.68 4.64 10.64
C ARG A 90 9.26 4.14 10.90
N ILE A 91 8.88 4.08 12.17
CA ILE A 91 7.51 3.85 12.62
C ILE A 91 7.16 4.96 13.61
N LYS A 92 5.99 5.59 13.43
CA LYS A 92 5.42 6.59 14.32
C LYS A 92 4.02 6.15 14.73
N MET A 93 3.66 6.33 15.99
CA MET A 93 2.32 6.03 16.47
C MET A 93 1.94 6.98 17.59
N LYS A 94 0.77 7.60 17.46
CA LYS A 94 0.09 8.34 18.51
C LYS A 94 -1.24 7.68 18.78
N MET A 95 -1.46 7.27 20.02
CA MET A 95 -2.68 6.61 20.44
C MET A 95 -3.17 7.23 21.74
N ASP A 96 -4.44 7.67 21.72
CA ASP A 96 -5.16 8.18 22.87
C ASP A 96 -6.30 7.20 23.14
N VAL A 97 -6.25 6.50 24.28
CA VAL A 97 -7.30 5.55 24.73
C VAL A 97 -7.64 5.88 26.17
N SER A 98 -8.80 6.51 26.38
CA SER A 98 -9.25 6.91 27.72
C SER A 98 -8.18 7.77 28.45
N SER A 99 -7.56 7.28 29.55
CA SER A 99 -6.49 7.98 30.27
C SER A 99 -5.07 7.64 29.81
N MET A 100 -4.92 6.75 28.82
CA MET A 100 -3.63 6.30 28.30
C MET A 100 -3.27 7.10 27.04
N HIS A 101 -2.07 7.70 27.08
CA HIS A 101 -1.49 8.42 25.96
C HIS A 101 -0.18 7.74 25.55
N LEU A 102 -0.12 7.26 24.31
CA LEU A 102 1.08 6.70 23.72
C LEU A 102 1.54 7.60 22.58
N ASP A 103 2.83 7.91 22.56
CA ASP A 103 3.47 8.68 21.49
C ASP A 103 4.87 8.13 21.25
N LEU A 104 4.97 7.34 20.18
CA LEU A 104 6.10 6.52 19.77
C LEU A 104 6.65 7.04 18.45
N ASP A 105 7.99 7.12 18.37
CA ASP A 105 8.71 7.45 17.15
C ASP A 105 10.07 6.74 17.15
N THR A 106 10.33 5.85 16.19
CA THR A 106 11.60 5.11 16.13
C THR A 106 12.80 5.97 15.69
N ASP A 107 12.56 7.19 15.20
CA ASP A 107 13.65 8.17 14.97
C ASP A 107 14.00 8.95 16.23
N ASN A 108 13.05 9.09 17.14
CA ASN A 108 13.23 9.73 18.43
C ASN A 108 12.70 8.79 19.53
N PRO A 109 13.33 7.62 19.72
CA PRO A 109 12.88 6.69 20.74
C PRO A 109 12.96 7.42 22.07
N LYS A 110 11.79 7.70 22.68
CA LYS A 110 11.75 8.36 23.99
C LYS A 110 12.58 7.51 24.95
N GLN A 111 13.64 8.10 25.49
CA GLN A 111 14.45 7.52 26.56
C GLN A 111 13.78 7.63 27.93
N ASN A 112 12.54 8.10 27.98
CA ASN A 112 11.90 8.56 29.22
C ASN A 112 10.69 7.69 29.55
N ALA A 113 10.96 6.45 29.97
CA ALA A 113 10.36 6.00 31.22
C ALA A 113 10.80 6.99 32.29
N ASP A 114 9.98 7.30 33.28
CA ASP A 114 10.45 8.04 34.46
C ASP A 114 11.82 7.52 34.90
N LYS A 115 12.74 8.44 35.23
CA LYS A 115 14.10 8.12 35.73
C LYS A 115 14.07 7.51 37.16
N ASN A 116 13.11 6.65 37.41
CA ASN A 116 13.11 5.68 38.48
C ASN A 116 13.35 4.34 37.78
N ASP A 117 14.44 3.64 38.11
CA ASP A 117 14.94 2.39 37.52
C ASP A 117 13.94 1.21 37.55
N ASP A 118 12.73 1.37 37.00
CA ASP A 118 11.79 0.30 36.75
C ASP A 118 11.39 0.34 35.28
N ASP A 119 12.11 -0.47 34.51
CA ASP A 119 12.04 -0.63 33.05
C ASP A 119 10.74 -1.35 32.61
N SER A 120 9.62 -1.11 33.32
CA SER A 120 8.47 -2.00 33.44
C SER A 120 7.20 -1.53 32.72
N SER A 121 7.11 -0.25 32.31
CA SER A 121 5.88 0.26 31.71
C SER A 121 5.60 -0.40 30.33
N PRO A 122 4.35 -0.79 30.04
CA PRO A 122 3.99 -1.36 28.73
C PRO A 122 4.35 -0.46 27.54
N THR A 123 4.34 0.86 27.74
CA THR A 123 4.69 1.84 26.70
C THR A 123 6.18 1.83 26.35
N ASP A 124 7.06 1.63 27.33
CA ASP A 124 8.50 1.57 27.10
C ASP A 124 8.91 0.25 26.44
N LYS A 125 8.28 -0.85 26.85
CA LYS A 125 8.43 -2.16 26.19
C LYS A 125 8.04 -2.05 24.72
N LEU A 126 6.88 -1.47 24.41
CA LEU A 126 6.41 -1.26 23.04
C LEU A 126 7.35 -0.35 22.22
N SER A 127 7.84 0.74 22.81
CA SER A 127 8.83 1.64 22.19
C SER A 127 10.11 0.91 21.80
N LYS A 128 10.65 0.07 22.69
CA LYS A 128 11.84 -0.77 22.44
C LYS A 128 11.60 -1.78 21.32
N ILE A 129 10.46 -2.47 21.35
CA ILE A 129 10.08 -3.44 20.31
C ILE A 129 10.07 -2.77 18.94
N MET A 130 9.33 -1.65 18.79
CA MET A 130 9.23 -0.95 17.51
C MET A 130 10.58 -0.39 17.05
N SER A 131 11.38 0.14 17.99
CA SER A 131 12.73 0.62 17.70
C SER A 131 13.66 -0.50 17.22
N SER A 132 13.46 -1.74 17.66
CA SER A 132 14.25 -2.89 17.22
C SER A 132 13.96 -3.32 15.78
N ILE A 133 12.80 -2.95 15.22
CA ILE A 133 12.39 -3.25 13.84
C ILE A 133 13.07 -2.29 12.85
N LYS A 134 13.37 -1.06 13.28
CA LYS A 134 14.00 -0.06 12.43
C LYS A 134 15.34 -0.58 11.86
N GLY A 135 15.51 -0.41 10.55
CA GLY A 135 16.67 -0.85 9.80
C GLY A 135 16.72 -2.37 9.56
N LYS A 136 15.77 -3.15 10.08
CA LYS A 136 15.68 -4.58 9.77
C LYS A 136 15.19 -4.78 8.35
N GLN A 137 15.67 -5.88 7.77
CA GLN A 137 15.50 -6.18 6.35
C GLN A 137 15.03 -7.60 6.15
N PHE A 138 14.21 -7.77 5.12
CA PHE A 138 13.77 -9.07 4.62
C PHE A 138 13.61 -9.00 3.10
N MET A 139 13.49 -10.16 2.47
CA MET A 139 13.40 -10.26 1.02
C MET A 139 12.01 -10.73 0.61
N ILE A 140 11.49 -10.13 -0.46
CA ILE A 140 10.25 -10.56 -1.12
C ILE A 140 10.51 -10.88 -2.59
N LYS A 141 9.79 -11.86 -3.13
CA LYS A 141 9.72 -12.12 -4.58
C LYS A 141 8.36 -11.73 -5.09
N VAL A 142 8.31 -10.86 -6.10
CA VAL A 142 7.08 -10.20 -6.57
C VAL A 142 6.92 -10.34 -8.08
N ASN A 143 5.70 -10.64 -8.54
CA ASN A 143 5.40 -10.74 -9.97
C ASN A 143 4.92 -9.40 -10.57
N HIS A 144 4.58 -9.37 -11.86
CA HIS A 144 4.08 -8.16 -12.54
C HIS A 144 2.72 -7.64 -12.07
N GLU A 145 1.96 -8.42 -11.31
CA GLU A 145 0.73 -7.95 -10.68
C GLU A 145 0.98 -7.27 -9.34
N GLY A 146 2.22 -7.38 -8.82
CA GLY A 146 2.60 -6.96 -7.47
C GLY A 146 2.29 -8.00 -6.40
N LYS A 147 1.92 -9.22 -6.78
CA LYS A 147 1.70 -10.34 -5.87
C LYS A 147 3.02 -10.85 -5.32
N ILE A 148 3.09 -11.06 -4.00
CA ILE A 148 4.25 -11.62 -3.32
C ILE A 148 4.16 -13.14 -3.40
N LEU A 149 5.15 -13.77 -4.03
CA LEU A 149 5.24 -15.23 -4.15
C LEU A 149 6.08 -15.86 -3.04
N ALA A 150 7.04 -15.12 -2.51
CA ALA A 150 7.88 -15.57 -1.40
C ALA A 150 8.26 -14.39 -0.50
N LEU A 151 8.37 -14.68 0.79
CA LEU A 151 8.88 -13.76 1.81
C LEU A 151 9.89 -14.55 2.65
N THR A 152 11.11 -14.03 2.79
CA THR A 152 12.21 -14.73 3.46
C THR A 152 13.01 -13.79 4.34
N GLY A 153 13.56 -14.32 5.44
CA GLY A 153 14.38 -13.56 6.39
C GLY A 153 13.59 -12.82 7.47
N PHE A 154 12.25 -12.86 7.44
CA PHE A 154 11.42 -12.22 8.46
C PHE A 154 11.54 -12.87 9.84
N ASP A 155 11.80 -14.19 9.90
CA ASP A 155 12.03 -14.90 11.18
C ASP A 155 13.18 -14.29 12.00
N LYS A 156 14.17 -13.69 11.32
CA LYS A 156 15.28 -12.99 11.98
C LYS A 156 14.83 -11.69 12.67
N ILE A 157 13.78 -11.06 12.14
CA ILE A 157 13.16 -9.88 12.75
C ILE A 157 12.41 -10.30 14.00
N SER A 158 11.56 -11.34 13.93
CA SER A 158 10.87 -11.90 15.09
C SER A 158 11.85 -12.31 16.20
N LYS A 159 12.94 -13.01 15.85
CA LYS A 159 14.00 -13.36 16.81
C LYS A 159 14.67 -12.13 17.42
N SER A 160 14.98 -11.11 16.61
CA SER A 160 15.59 -9.87 17.12
C SER A 160 14.69 -9.15 18.11
N ILE A 161 13.38 -9.25 17.93
CA ILE A 161 12.40 -8.66 18.85
C ILE A 161 12.41 -9.43 20.16
N SER A 162 12.29 -10.77 20.12
CA SER A 162 12.41 -11.62 21.31
C SER A 162 13.72 -11.37 22.08
N ASP A 163 14.86 -11.28 21.38
CA ASP A 163 16.16 -10.99 21.99
C ASP A 163 16.22 -9.58 22.61
N SER A 164 15.57 -8.58 22.00
CA SER A 164 15.58 -7.18 22.47
C SER A 164 14.84 -6.97 23.77
N MET A 165 13.77 -7.76 24.00
CA MET A 165 12.93 -7.54 25.16
C MET A 165 13.54 -8.12 26.44
N LYS A 166 14.52 -9.05 26.36
CA LYS A 166 15.17 -9.74 27.50
C LYS A 166 14.19 -10.26 28.56
N LEU A 167 12.95 -10.53 28.16
CA LEU A 167 11.86 -10.80 29.09
C LEU A 167 12.04 -12.18 29.72
N LYS A 168 11.75 -12.30 31.02
CA LYS A 168 11.79 -13.54 31.79
C LYS A 168 10.43 -13.77 32.45
N GLY A 169 10.03 -15.03 32.62
CA GLY A 169 8.75 -15.40 33.23
C GLY A 169 7.62 -15.62 32.22
N GLU A 170 6.39 -15.78 32.70
CA GLU A 170 5.22 -16.09 31.85
C GLU A 170 4.69 -14.87 31.09
N GLU A 171 4.67 -13.69 31.72
CA GLU A 171 4.24 -12.41 31.09
C GLU A 171 5.08 -12.08 29.85
N ALA A 172 6.37 -12.41 29.91
CA ALA A 172 7.33 -12.30 28.82
C ALA A 172 6.94 -13.10 27.57
N GLN A 173 6.54 -14.35 27.81
CA GLN A 173 6.19 -15.31 26.77
C GLN A 173 4.88 -14.89 26.11
N GLN A 174 3.88 -14.52 26.93
CA GLN A 174 2.60 -14.04 26.43
C GLN A 174 2.74 -12.81 25.54
N MET A 175 3.49 -11.78 25.97
CA MET A 175 3.73 -10.58 25.16
C MET A 175 4.44 -10.91 23.83
N THR A 176 5.40 -11.83 23.86
CA THR A 176 6.11 -12.28 22.67
C THR A 176 5.18 -13.04 21.70
N GLU A 177 4.30 -13.89 22.24
CA GLU A 177 3.31 -14.63 21.46
C GLU A 177 2.28 -13.69 20.82
N GLU A 178 1.70 -12.78 21.59
CA GLU A 178 0.75 -11.77 21.11
C GLU A 178 1.40 -10.91 20.00
N PHE A 179 2.64 -10.46 20.23
CA PHE A 179 3.39 -9.71 19.24
C PHE A 179 3.60 -10.54 17.97
N ASN A 180 4.04 -11.79 18.06
CA ASN A 180 4.25 -12.66 16.90
C ASN A 180 2.94 -12.99 16.16
N GLN A 181 1.82 -13.11 16.87
CA GLN A 181 0.50 -13.30 16.25
C GLN A 181 0.10 -12.09 15.39
N GLN A 182 0.44 -10.88 15.83
CA GLN A 182 0.17 -9.65 15.06
C GLN A 182 1.21 -9.39 13.98
N PHE A 183 2.49 -9.54 14.32
CA PHE A 183 3.65 -9.17 13.53
C PHE A 183 4.44 -10.41 13.11
N ASN A 184 3.93 -11.06 12.07
CA ASN A 184 4.56 -12.21 11.42
C ASN A 184 4.69 -11.99 9.91
N GLY A 185 5.31 -12.96 9.24
CA GLY A 185 5.51 -12.93 7.80
C GLY A 185 4.22 -12.84 6.99
N GLU A 186 3.13 -13.48 7.42
CA GLU A 186 1.86 -13.46 6.69
C GLU A 186 1.13 -12.13 6.85
N SER A 187 1.06 -11.56 8.06
CA SER A 187 0.55 -10.21 8.27
C SER A 187 1.35 -9.17 7.49
N THR A 188 2.68 -9.33 7.44
CA THR A 188 3.58 -8.45 6.67
C THR A 188 3.37 -8.59 5.17
N ARG A 189 3.23 -9.83 4.67
CA ARG A 189 2.89 -10.11 3.27
C ARG A 189 1.58 -9.42 2.91
N PHE A 190 0.54 -9.60 3.71
CA PHE A 190 -0.76 -8.97 3.49
C PHE A 190 -0.65 -7.44 3.44
N GLN A 191 0.05 -6.81 4.39
CA GLN A 191 0.26 -5.36 4.39
C GLN A 191 0.95 -4.86 3.12
N LEU A 192 2.01 -5.55 2.67
CA LEU A 192 2.71 -5.19 1.43
C LEU A 192 1.87 -5.45 0.19
N GLU A 193 1.13 -6.56 0.11
CA GLU A 193 0.26 -6.86 -1.02
C GLU A 193 -0.89 -5.88 -1.15
N ASN A 194 -1.42 -5.33 -0.06
CA ASN A 194 -2.42 -4.26 -0.13
C ASN A 194 -1.92 -2.99 -0.83
N VAL A 195 -0.61 -2.80 -0.90
CA VAL A 195 0.01 -1.67 -1.62
C VAL A 195 0.45 -2.08 -3.02
N LEU A 196 1.00 -3.29 -3.16
CA LEU A 196 1.68 -3.72 -4.37
C LEU A 196 0.77 -4.49 -5.33
N ASN A 197 -0.11 -5.38 -4.84
CA ASN A 197 -0.88 -6.32 -5.66
C ASN A 197 -2.15 -5.68 -6.28
N ILE A 198 -1.98 -4.55 -6.96
CA ILE A 198 -3.08 -3.75 -7.51
C ILE A 198 -3.14 -3.79 -9.04
N TYR A 199 -2.16 -4.40 -9.69
CA TYR A 199 -1.97 -4.26 -11.15
C TYR A 199 -2.61 -5.41 -11.93
N PRO A 200 -3.36 -5.14 -13.01
CA PRO A 200 -3.99 -6.18 -13.83
C PRO A 200 -3.05 -6.83 -14.85
N ASN A 201 -1.79 -6.37 -14.93
CA ASN A 201 -0.77 -6.81 -15.88
C ASN A 201 -1.26 -6.87 -17.33
N LYS A 202 -2.01 -5.85 -17.76
CA LYS A 202 -2.58 -5.76 -19.11
C LYS A 202 -2.66 -4.30 -19.58
N VAL A 203 -2.89 -4.12 -20.87
CA VAL A 203 -3.25 -2.80 -21.42
C VAL A 203 -4.59 -2.38 -20.84
N VAL A 204 -4.67 -1.14 -20.36
CA VAL A 204 -5.89 -0.56 -19.79
C VAL A 204 -6.28 0.73 -20.49
N LYS A 205 -7.58 1.03 -20.48
CA LYS A 205 -8.22 2.25 -21.00
C LYS A 205 -9.08 2.87 -19.90
N VAL A 206 -9.46 4.13 -20.08
CA VAL A 206 -10.41 4.80 -19.17
C VAL A 206 -11.72 4.02 -19.11
N GLY A 207 -12.20 3.76 -17.89
CA GLY A 207 -13.39 2.95 -17.63
C GLY A 207 -13.11 1.45 -17.44
N ASP A 208 -11.93 0.94 -17.84
CA ASP A 208 -11.57 -0.45 -17.58
C ASP A 208 -11.50 -0.70 -16.08
N SER A 209 -11.95 -1.89 -15.68
CA SER A 209 -11.95 -2.33 -14.28
C SER A 209 -11.36 -3.72 -14.13
N TRP A 210 -10.87 -4.02 -12.93
CA TRP A 210 -10.46 -5.35 -12.51
C TRP A 210 -10.62 -5.50 -11.00
N GLU A 211 -10.59 -6.76 -10.55
CA GLU A 211 -10.81 -7.10 -9.16
C GLU A 211 -9.60 -7.80 -8.56
N ARG A 212 -9.45 -7.66 -7.25
CA ARG A 212 -8.46 -8.35 -6.43
C ARG A 212 -9.13 -8.88 -5.18
N ASN A 213 -8.79 -10.11 -4.83
CA ASN A 213 -9.29 -10.77 -3.65
C ASN A 213 -8.11 -11.14 -2.76
N PHE A 214 -8.23 -10.87 -1.47
CA PHE A 214 -7.22 -11.20 -0.48
C PHE A 214 -7.88 -11.72 0.78
N THR A 215 -7.19 -12.60 1.48
CA THR A 215 -7.59 -13.02 2.82
C THR A 215 -6.60 -12.43 3.80
N SER A 216 -7.08 -11.65 4.78
CA SER A 216 -6.23 -11.21 5.88
C SER A 216 -5.96 -12.38 6.83
N THR A 217 -4.75 -12.37 7.40
CA THR A 217 -4.34 -13.25 8.48
C THR A 217 -4.28 -12.46 9.80
N GLY A 218 -4.27 -13.14 10.94
CA GLY A 218 -4.19 -12.50 12.27
C GLY A 218 -5.48 -12.70 13.08
N LEU A 219 -5.76 -11.78 14.01
CA LEU A 219 -6.93 -11.88 14.90
C LEU A 219 -8.25 -11.53 14.19
N ILE A 220 -8.22 -10.59 13.24
CA ILE A 220 -9.38 -10.21 12.44
C ILE A 220 -9.19 -10.74 11.03
N GLN A 221 -9.50 -12.02 10.83
CA GLN A 221 -9.38 -12.71 9.54
C GLN A 221 -10.60 -12.44 8.68
N GLY A 222 -10.41 -12.08 7.42
CA GLY A 222 -11.55 -11.89 6.53
C GLY A 222 -11.13 -11.76 5.09
N MET A 223 -12.14 -11.73 4.23
CA MET A 223 -11.97 -11.58 2.80
C MET A 223 -12.14 -10.13 2.39
N TYR A 224 -11.13 -9.60 1.71
CA TYR A 224 -11.18 -8.34 0.99
C TYR A 224 -11.54 -8.62 -0.46
N HIS A 225 -12.55 -7.92 -0.96
CA HIS A 225 -12.87 -7.85 -2.39
C HIS A 225 -12.72 -6.40 -2.84
N LEU A 226 -11.71 -6.13 -3.66
CA LEU A 226 -11.36 -4.80 -4.14
C LEU A 226 -11.61 -4.72 -5.65
N LYS A 227 -12.25 -3.64 -6.09
CA LYS A 227 -12.42 -3.30 -7.50
C LYS A 227 -11.73 -1.99 -7.80
N TYR A 228 -10.89 -2.02 -8.83
CA TYR A 228 -10.15 -0.88 -9.35
C TYR A 228 -10.74 -0.46 -10.69
N THR A 229 -10.84 0.85 -10.93
CA THR A 229 -11.36 1.41 -12.18
C THR A 229 -10.48 2.56 -12.66
N VAL A 230 -10.04 2.52 -13.92
CA VAL A 230 -9.26 3.62 -14.51
C VAL A 230 -10.14 4.86 -14.70
N LYS A 231 -9.78 5.97 -14.04
CA LYS A 231 -10.48 7.25 -14.15
C LYS A 231 -9.94 8.10 -15.29
N LYS A 232 -8.61 8.27 -15.37
CA LYS A 232 -7.96 9.12 -16.38
C LYS A 232 -6.48 8.80 -16.52
N PHE A 233 -5.91 9.23 -17.64
CA PHE A 233 -4.47 9.32 -17.84
C PHE A 233 -4.03 10.78 -17.85
N ASP A 234 -2.90 11.06 -17.23
CA ASP A 234 -2.27 12.38 -17.19
C ASP A 234 -0.77 12.23 -17.43
N GLY A 235 -0.34 12.45 -18.67
CA GLY A 235 1.03 12.17 -19.11
C GLY A 235 1.41 10.69 -18.88
N ASP A 236 2.39 10.47 -18.01
CA ASP A 236 2.86 9.15 -17.60
C ASP A 236 2.21 8.62 -16.32
N ASN A 237 1.18 9.30 -15.81
CA ASN A 237 0.43 8.85 -14.65
C ASN A 237 -0.96 8.36 -15.03
N VAL A 238 -1.49 7.44 -14.24
CA VAL A 238 -2.89 7.00 -14.30
C VAL A 238 -3.55 7.24 -12.96
N SER A 239 -4.76 7.81 -12.98
CA SER A 239 -5.62 7.90 -11.80
C SER A 239 -6.61 6.75 -11.82
N ILE A 240 -6.75 6.05 -10.70
CA ILE A 240 -7.62 4.90 -10.52
C ILE A 240 -8.46 5.13 -9.27
N SER A 241 -9.75 4.81 -9.33
CA SER A 241 -10.55 4.66 -8.12
C SER A 241 -10.56 3.22 -7.64
N GLN A 242 -10.65 3.06 -6.34
CA GLN A 242 -10.83 1.79 -5.67
C GLN A 242 -12.13 1.82 -4.85
N VAL A 243 -12.89 0.75 -4.96
CA VAL A 243 -13.96 0.43 -4.01
C VAL A 243 -13.72 -0.98 -3.49
N GLY A 244 -14.13 -1.25 -2.26
CA GLY A 244 -13.97 -2.57 -1.71
C GLY A 244 -14.89 -2.87 -0.56
N ILE A 245 -15.02 -4.16 -0.30
CA ILE A 245 -15.69 -4.71 0.86
C ILE A 245 -14.73 -5.61 1.62
N PHE A 246 -14.88 -5.63 2.93
CA PHE A 246 -14.24 -6.57 3.84
C PHE A 246 -15.33 -7.35 4.56
N ASN A 247 -15.27 -8.67 4.54
CA ASN A 247 -16.19 -9.51 5.30
C ASN A 247 -15.35 -10.41 6.21
N HIS A 248 -15.63 -10.37 7.51
CA HIS A 248 -14.99 -11.28 8.46
C HIS A 248 -15.45 -12.72 8.21
N ASN A 249 -14.55 -13.68 8.39
CA ASN A 249 -14.81 -15.08 8.06
C ASN A 249 -15.72 -15.79 9.09
N GLU A 250 -15.86 -15.24 10.30
CA GLU A 250 -16.69 -15.81 11.36
C GLU A 250 -17.96 -14.96 11.57
N ASP A 251 -19.12 -15.59 11.37
CA ASP A 251 -20.42 -14.92 11.39
C ASP A 251 -20.80 -14.33 12.77
N GLU A 252 -20.08 -14.68 13.85
CA GLU A 252 -20.46 -14.31 15.23
C GLU A 252 -20.20 -12.84 15.59
N LEU A 253 -19.22 -12.17 14.96
CA LEU A 253 -18.86 -10.79 15.30
C LEU A 253 -19.48 -9.72 14.37
N GLY A 254 -20.17 -10.14 13.29
CA GLY A 254 -20.84 -9.24 12.35
C GLY A 254 -19.93 -8.16 11.73
N ILE A 255 -18.62 -8.40 11.66
CA ILE A 255 -17.65 -7.38 11.21
C ILE A 255 -17.67 -7.28 9.69
N ASN A 256 -18.09 -6.12 9.19
CA ASN A 256 -18.12 -5.80 7.77
C ASN A 256 -17.39 -4.48 7.53
N GLY A 257 -16.70 -4.35 6.41
CA GLY A 257 -15.97 -3.15 6.05
C GLY A 257 -16.29 -2.66 4.65
N LYS A 258 -16.23 -1.35 4.46
CA LYS A 258 -16.31 -0.66 3.16
C LYS A 258 -15.07 0.18 2.96
N ILE A 259 -14.53 0.12 1.75
CA ILE A 259 -13.35 0.82 1.32
C ILE A 259 -13.72 1.69 0.13
N THR A 260 -13.32 2.95 0.15
CA THR A 260 -13.40 3.85 -1.02
C THR A 260 -12.13 4.67 -1.08
N GLY A 261 -11.52 4.77 -2.24
CA GLY A 261 -10.31 5.56 -2.38
C GLY A 261 -9.95 5.88 -3.82
N ASP A 262 -8.93 6.72 -3.95
CA ASP A 262 -8.33 7.14 -5.20
C ASP A 262 -6.82 7.03 -5.11
N LEU A 263 -6.20 6.54 -6.19
CA LEU A 263 -4.76 6.39 -6.29
C LEU A 263 -4.23 6.92 -7.62
N VAL A 264 -2.97 7.37 -7.58
CA VAL A 264 -2.21 7.82 -8.74
C VAL A 264 -0.99 6.93 -8.89
N ILE A 265 -0.81 6.34 -10.06
CA ILE A 265 0.29 5.43 -10.36
C ILE A 265 1.14 5.97 -11.50
N SER A 266 2.46 5.91 -11.36
CA SER A 266 3.41 6.07 -12.47
C SER A 266 3.32 4.87 -13.40
N MET A 267 2.95 5.09 -14.66
CA MET A 267 2.90 4.04 -15.70
C MET A 267 4.29 3.55 -16.12
N LYS A 268 5.36 4.31 -15.82
CA LYS A 268 6.75 3.93 -16.15
C LYS A 268 7.24 2.81 -15.23
N SER A 269 7.10 3.03 -13.92
CA SER A 269 7.62 2.12 -12.89
C SER A 269 6.55 1.25 -12.26
N GLY A 270 5.28 1.59 -12.37
CA GLY A 270 4.24 0.98 -11.52
C GLY A 270 4.42 1.36 -10.05
N LEU A 271 4.85 2.60 -9.78
CA LEU A 271 4.89 3.17 -8.43
C LEU A 271 3.54 3.80 -8.09
N VAL A 272 2.96 3.45 -6.95
CA VAL A 272 1.85 4.19 -6.36
C VAL A 272 2.41 5.49 -5.80
N ILE A 273 2.21 6.60 -6.51
CA ILE A 273 2.71 7.93 -6.14
C ILE A 273 1.92 8.45 -4.94
N SER A 274 0.59 8.30 -4.98
CA SER A 274 -0.30 8.71 -3.92
C SER A 274 -1.53 7.83 -3.86
N GLU A 275 -2.05 7.56 -2.65
CA GLU A 275 -3.37 6.98 -2.40
C GLU A 275 -4.04 7.76 -1.27
N ASP A 276 -5.34 8.02 -1.41
CA ASP A 276 -6.21 8.51 -0.33
C ASP A 276 -7.42 7.58 -0.26
N LYS A 277 -7.61 6.94 0.89
CA LYS A 277 -8.60 5.88 1.10
C LYS A 277 -9.32 6.06 2.43
N ASP A 278 -10.64 6.04 2.37
CA ASP A 278 -11.52 5.94 3.52
C ASP A 278 -11.90 4.47 3.78
N LEU A 279 -11.95 4.12 5.06
CA LEU A 279 -12.34 2.82 5.57
C LEU A 279 -13.48 3.01 6.58
N THR A 280 -14.58 2.31 6.39
CA THR A 280 -15.64 2.18 7.40
C THR A 280 -15.73 0.72 7.79
N ILE A 281 -15.57 0.39 9.07
CA ILE A 281 -15.82 -0.94 9.62
C ILE A 281 -17.04 -0.85 10.52
N THR A 282 -18.03 -1.68 10.25
CA THR A 282 -19.21 -1.87 11.09
C THR A 282 -19.02 -3.17 11.86
N MET A 283 -19.20 -3.11 13.17
CA MET A 283 -19.08 -4.25 14.09
C MET A 283 -20.38 -4.41 14.87
N GLU A 284 -20.86 -5.65 15.01
CA GLU A 284 -22.05 -5.96 15.79
C GLU A 284 -21.67 -6.81 17.00
N THR A 285 -21.88 -6.28 18.20
CA THR A 285 -21.57 -7.00 19.43
C THR A 285 -22.54 -6.61 20.54
N GLY A 286 -23.00 -7.59 21.33
CA GLY A 286 -23.95 -7.37 22.42
C GLY A 286 -25.29 -6.77 21.98
N GLY A 287 -25.72 -7.00 20.73
CA GLY A 287 -26.95 -6.41 20.16
C GLY A 287 -26.84 -4.92 19.81
N GLN A 288 -25.63 -4.35 19.82
CA GLN A 288 -25.34 -2.98 19.39
C GLN A 288 -24.43 -2.97 18.16
N THR A 289 -24.59 -1.94 17.34
CA THR A 289 -23.78 -1.69 16.13
C THR A 289 -22.83 -0.53 16.38
N PHE A 290 -21.55 -0.72 16.04
CA PHE A 290 -20.50 0.29 16.15
C PHE A 290 -19.85 0.54 14.80
N ASP A 291 -19.73 1.81 14.41
CA ASP A 291 -19.02 2.22 13.21
C ASP A 291 -17.65 2.80 13.55
N ILE A 292 -16.61 2.19 12.99
CA ILE A 292 -15.22 2.63 13.07
C ILE A 292 -14.87 3.28 11.74
N LYS A 293 -14.45 4.55 11.78
CA LYS A 293 -14.02 5.29 10.59
C LYS A 293 -12.52 5.49 10.62
N GLY A 294 -11.88 5.11 9.52
CA GLY A 294 -10.45 5.25 9.30
C GLY A 294 -10.16 5.96 7.98
N LYS A 295 -9.01 6.62 7.93
CA LYS A 295 -8.43 7.19 6.74
C LYS A 295 -7.00 6.68 6.58
N VAL A 296 -6.65 6.27 5.37
CA VAL A 296 -5.32 5.81 4.99
C VAL A 296 -4.83 6.68 3.84
N THR A 297 -3.61 7.20 3.94
CA THR A 297 -2.92 7.80 2.80
C THR A 297 -1.60 7.09 2.57
N ILE A 298 -1.23 6.94 1.30
CA ILE A 298 0.06 6.40 0.88
C ILE A 298 0.75 7.46 0.04
N ASN A 299 2.04 7.68 0.26
CA ASN A 299 2.90 8.46 -0.61
C ASN A 299 4.09 7.59 -1.02
N GLY A 300 4.32 7.48 -2.32
CA GLY A 300 5.45 6.76 -2.89
C GLY A 300 6.36 7.69 -3.67
N LYS A 301 7.67 7.47 -3.55
CA LYS A 301 8.68 8.18 -4.36
C LYS A 301 9.80 7.24 -4.78
N GLU A 302 10.32 7.45 -5.97
CA GLU A 302 11.57 6.83 -6.44
C GLU A 302 12.76 7.68 -5.98
N LEU A 303 13.85 7.04 -5.55
CA LEU A 303 15.13 7.68 -5.23
C LEU A 303 16.13 7.64 -6.40
#